data_AF-A0A7W0TB03-F1
#
_entry.id   AF-A0A7W0TB03-F1
#
_cell.length_a   1.000
_cell.length_b   1.000
_cell.length_c   1.000
_cell.angle_alpha   90.00
_cell.angle_beta   90.00
_cell.angle_gamma   90.00
#
_symmetry.space_group_name_H-M   'P 1'
#
loop_
_entity.id
_entity.type
_entity.pdbx_description
1 polymer ?
#
loop_
_entity_poly.entity_id
_entity_poly.type
_entity_poly.pdbx_seq_one_letter_code
_entity_poly.pdbx_strand_id
1 'polypeptide(L)'
;RLGIAVECGVAVDAALVDQLDPADVVVATGSTPQRPWWIAEGVHNVCDVRDVLDGSADPSGDITVIDEIGFHHATSVAELLADRGHSVDIVTNSMVVGQDLGITLDMEMWWIRAGRKGIGQLTDLVPMGFDGAQLTLLHHPTGTDVVRSPDWVVLAVPPRAADSLYHELVATGRLARRIGDCLAPRRAHSAVIDGERIGVSLGINASRAGGCWDTVDNRAGSLI
;
A
#
# COMPACT_ATOMS: atom_id res chain seq x y z
N ARG A 1 -25.11 -16.36 -3.39
CA ARG A 1 -23.72 -16.42 -3.93
C ARG A 1 -23.79 -16.01 -5.40
N LEU A 2 -22.93 -15.10 -5.87
CA LEU A 2 -23.08 -14.39 -7.16
C LEU A 2 -22.61 -15.17 -8.42
N GLY A 3 -22.29 -16.46 -8.31
CA GLY A 3 -21.82 -17.25 -9.46
C GLY A 3 -20.42 -16.90 -9.98
N ILE A 4 -19.61 -16.17 -9.19
CA ILE A 4 -18.26 -15.75 -9.55
C ILE A 4 -17.30 -16.95 -9.48
N ALA A 5 -16.56 -17.20 -10.56
CA ALA A 5 -15.42 -18.10 -10.57
C ALA A 5 -14.19 -17.41 -9.93
N VAL A 6 -13.55 -18.09 -8.98
CA VAL A 6 -12.36 -17.59 -8.27
C VAL A 6 -11.28 -18.65 -8.37
N GLU A 7 -10.14 -18.26 -8.95
CA GLU A 7 -8.96 -19.11 -9.08
C GLU A 7 -7.85 -18.53 -8.20
N CYS A 8 -7.28 -19.36 -7.33
CA CYS A 8 -6.22 -18.99 -6.39
C CYS A 8 -4.93 -19.74 -6.74
N GLY A 9 -3.78 -19.18 -6.34
CA GLY A 9 -2.47 -19.78 -6.64
C GLY A 9 -2.05 -19.66 -8.11
N VAL A 10 -2.72 -18.78 -8.86
CA VAL A 10 -2.43 -18.51 -10.28
C VAL A 10 -1.81 -17.12 -10.40
N ALA A 11 -0.58 -17.05 -10.89
CA ALA A 11 0.02 -15.80 -11.32
C ALA A 11 -0.52 -15.47 -12.72
N VAL A 12 -1.02 -14.24 -12.91
CA VAL A 12 -1.57 -13.78 -14.18
C VAL A 12 -0.52 -12.97 -14.93
N ASP A 13 -0.19 -13.41 -16.13
CA ASP A 13 0.67 -12.70 -17.09
C ASP A 13 -0.13 -12.32 -18.36
N ALA A 14 0.50 -11.56 -19.27
CA ALA A 14 -0.15 -11.15 -20.51
C ALA A 14 -0.56 -12.36 -21.39
N ALA A 15 0.21 -13.44 -21.40
CA ALA A 15 -0.07 -14.63 -22.20
C ALA A 15 -1.33 -15.36 -21.72
N LEU A 16 -1.51 -15.48 -20.40
CA LEU A 16 -2.72 -16.04 -19.81
C LEU A 16 -3.94 -15.18 -20.11
N VAL A 17 -3.81 -13.85 -19.99
CA VAL A 17 -4.90 -12.94 -20.35
C VAL A 17 -5.27 -13.11 -21.82
N ASP A 18 -4.30 -13.25 -22.71
CA ASP A 18 -4.55 -13.49 -24.13
C ASP A 18 -5.24 -14.83 -24.40
N GLN A 19 -4.85 -15.89 -23.68
CA GLN A 19 -5.46 -17.21 -23.79
C GLN A 19 -6.92 -17.21 -23.32
N LEU A 20 -7.23 -16.47 -22.24
CA LEU A 20 -8.59 -16.35 -21.71
C LEU A 20 -9.49 -15.47 -22.58
N ASP A 21 -8.89 -14.59 -23.39
CA ASP A 21 -9.54 -13.63 -24.29
C ASP A 21 -10.75 -12.90 -23.66
N PRO A 22 -10.57 -12.26 -22.49
CA PRO A 22 -11.67 -11.57 -21.83
C PRO A 22 -12.07 -10.30 -22.59
N ALA A 23 -13.37 -9.99 -22.58
CA ALA A 23 -13.89 -8.74 -23.15
C ALA A 23 -13.37 -7.49 -22.41
N ASP A 24 -13.11 -7.62 -21.11
CA ASP A 24 -12.70 -6.53 -20.23
C ASP A 24 -11.66 -7.02 -19.22
N VAL A 25 -10.56 -6.28 -19.07
CA VAL A 25 -9.51 -6.57 -18.07
C VAL A 25 -9.45 -5.46 -17.02
N VAL A 26 -9.50 -5.86 -15.75
CA VAL A 26 -9.32 -4.99 -14.59
C VAL A 26 -8.10 -5.47 -13.80
N VAL A 27 -7.07 -4.66 -13.75
CA VAL A 27 -5.81 -4.94 -13.07
C VAL A 27 -5.88 -4.35 -11.65
N ALA A 28 -5.92 -5.24 -10.66
CA ALA A 28 -6.01 -4.92 -9.24
C ALA A 28 -4.84 -5.54 -8.45
N THR A 29 -3.65 -5.59 -9.05
CA THR A 29 -2.43 -6.24 -8.55
C THR A 29 -1.78 -5.55 -7.34
N GLY A 30 -2.40 -4.48 -6.82
CA GLY A 30 -1.95 -3.79 -5.61
C GLY A 30 -0.63 -3.04 -5.78
N SER A 31 0.18 -3.04 -4.73
CA SER A 31 1.48 -2.36 -4.64
C SER A 31 2.52 -3.26 -4.01
N THR A 32 3.79 -3.02 -4.32
CA THR A 32 4.93 -3.73 -3.73
C THR A 32 5.73 -2.81 -2.80
N PRO A 33 6.36 -3.37 -1.74
CA PRO A 33 7.39 -2.66 -0.99
C PRO A 33 8.42 -2.01 -1.90
N GLN A 34 8.94 -0.85 -1.48
CA GLN A 34 10.02 -0.18 -2.18
C GLN A 34 11.19 -0.01 -1.22
N ARG A 35 12.39 -0.33 -1.71
CA ARG A 35 13.62 -0.04 -1.00
C ARG A 35 14.01 1.43 -1.22
N PRO A 36 14.11 2.25 -0.15
CA PRO A 36 14.50 3.66 -0.27
C PRO A 36 15.94 3.84 -0.76
N TRP A 37 16.21 5.00 -1.36
CA TRP A 37 17.52 5.37 -1.91
C TRP A 37 18.62 5.51 -0.85
N TRP A 38 18.24 5.82 0.38
CA TRP A 38 19.16 6.04 1.50
C TRP A 38 19.67 4.73 2.10
N ILE A 39 19.22 3.57 1.62
CA ILE A 39 19.70 2.28 2.07
C ILE A 39 20.80 1.79 1.12
N ALA A 40 21.99 1.55 1.67
CA ALA A 40 23.10 1.06 0.88
C ALA A 40 22.81 -0.31 0.23
N GLU A 41 23.44 -0.55 -0.91
CA GLU A 41 23.37 -1.83 -1.62
C GLU A 41 23.94 -2.96 -0.76
N GLY A 42 23.35 -4.15 -0.85
CA GLY A 42 23.82 -5.35 -0.11
C GLY A 42 23.45 -5.40 1.38
N VAL A 43 22.88 -4.34 1.94
CA VAL A 43 22.39 -4.34 3.33
C VAL A 43 21.18 -5.28 3.47
N HIS A 44 21.21 -6.21 4.43
CA HIS A 44 20.20 -7.27 4.55
C HIS A 44 19.34 -7.16 5.82
N ASN A 45 19.78 -6.41 6.84
CA ASN A 45 19.03 -6.14 8.06
C ASN A 45 18.01 -4.99 7.89
N VAL A 46 17.27 -5.05 6.77
CA VAL A 46 16.21 -4.11 6.41
C VAL A 46 15.05 -4.90 5.84
N CYS A 47 13.84 -4.65 6.32
CA CYS A 47 12.62 -5.27 5.79
C CYS A 47 11.44 -4.29 5.76
N ASP A 48 10.42 -4.60 4.97
CA ASP A 48 9.15 -3.87 4.99
C ASP A 48 8.29 -4.34 6.17
N VAL A 49 7.40 -3.47 6.66
CA VAL A 49 6.39 -3.86 7.65
C VAL A 49 5.58 -5.08 7.24
N ARG A 50 5.32 -5.27 5.94
CA ARG A 50 4.60 -6.45 5.41
C ARG A 50 5.38 -7.74 5.62
N ASP A 51 6.70 -7.70 5.44
CA ASP A 51 7.57 -8.87 5.61
C ASP A 51 7.56 -9.35 7.08
N VAL A 52 7.44 -8.40 8.03
CA VAL A 52 7.28 -8.72 9.45
C VAL A 52 5.91 -9.35 9.75
N LEU A 53 4.86 -8.84 9.10
CA LEU A 53 3.48 -9.29 9.32
C LEU A 53 3.19 -10.65 8.69
N ASP A 54 3.77 -10.95 7.52
CA ASP A 54 3.64 -12.25 6.86
C ASP A 54 4.67 -13.29 7.32
N GLY A 55 5.66 -12.87 8.11
CA GLY A 55 6.68 -13.73 8.71
C GLY A 55 7.83 -14.09 7.77
N SER A 56 7.94 -13.45 6.61
CA SER A 56 9.11 -13.59 5.74
C SER A 56 10.36 -12.89 6.28
N ALA A 57 10.20 -11.95 7.22
CA ALA A 57 11.27 -11.35 8.02
C ALA A 57 11.00 -11.45 9.53
N ASP A 58 12.05 -11.64 10.32
CA ASP A 58 12.00 -11.70 11.78
C ASP A 58 13.09 -10.81 12.39
N PRO A 59 12.93 -9.47 12.37
CA PRO A 59 13.90 -8.55 12.95
C PRO A 59 13.92 -8.69 14.47
N SER A 60 15.12 -8.58 15.06
CA SER A 60 15.33 -8.81 16.49
C SER A 60 16.38 -7.88 17.07
N GLY A 61 16.29 -7.57 18.36
CA GLY A 61 17.27 -6.74 19.08
C GLY A 61 16.80 -5.30 19.25
N ASP A 62 17.66 -4.34 18.93
CA ASP A 62 17.34 -2.92 18.82
C ASP A 62 16.84 -2.59 17.41
N ILE A 63 15.54 -2.31 17.28
CA ILE A 63 14.86 -2.13 16.00
C ILE A 63 14.42 -0.68 15.84
N THR A 64 14.77 -0.08 14.70
CA THR A 64 14.23 1.22 14.29
C THR A 64 13.19 1.04 13.20
N VAL A 65 11.95 1.47 13.48
CA VAL A 65 10.86 1.51 12.49
C VAL A 65 10.83 2.91 11.86
N ILE A 66 11.05 3.01 10.55
CA ILE A 66 10.91 4.25 9.79
C ILE A 66 9.46 4.42 9.37
N ASP A 67 8.80 5.47 9.85
CA ASP A 67 7.43 5.85 9.51
C ASP A 67 7.40 7.09 8.61
N GLU A 68 7.25 6.86 7.31
CA GLU A 68 6.99 7.90 6.31
C GLU A 68 5.52 7.88 5.81
N ILE A 69 4.68 6.99 6.36
CA ILE A 69 3.25 6.87 6.01
C ILE A 69 2.37 7.60 7.03
N GLY A 70 2.72 7.55 8.31
CA GLY A 70 2.02 8.22 9.41
C GLY A 70 0.78 7.50 9.92
N PHE A 71 0.56 6.24 9.58
CA PHE A 71 -0.68 5.50 9.90
C PHE A 71 -0.42 4.16 10.61
N HIS A 72 -1.40 3.24 10.62
CA HIS A 72 -1.32 1.98 11.37
C HIS A 72 -0.14 1.05 11.02
N HIS A 73 0.51 1.24 9.86
CA HIS A 73 1.59 0.37 9.38
C HIS A 73 2.76 0.31 10.37
N ALA A 74 3.39 1.45 10.65
CA ALA A 74 4.53 1.53 11.58
C ALA A 74 4.10 1.22 13.01
N THR A 75 3.00 1.83 13.45
CA THR A 75 2.52 1.77 14.83
C THR A 75 2.10 0.35 15.24
N SER A 76 1.44 -0.41 14.37
CA SER A 76 1.05 -1.80 14.66
C SER A 76 2.26 -2.75 14.66
N VAL A 77 3.20 -2.58 13.72
CA VAL A 77 4.40 -3.41 13.67
C VAL A 77 5.33 -3.12 14.84
N ALA A 78 5.46 -1.86 15.26
CA ALA A 78 6.20 -1.52 16.46
C ALA A 78 5.60 -2.15 17.72
N GLU A 79 4.27 -2.13 17.87
CA GLU A 79 3.59 -2.81 18.98
C GLU A 79 3.83 -4.33 18.97
N LEU A 80 3.78 -4.95 17.79
CA LEU A 80 4.04 -6.38 17.59
C LEU A 80 5.48 -6.76 17.97
N LEU A 81 6.47 -5.99 17.51
CA LEU A 81 7.89 -6.25 17.80
C LEU A 81 8.22 -6.01 19.28
N ALA A 82 7.63 -5.00 19.90
CA ALA A 82 7.74 -4.78 21.34
C ALA A 82 7.10 -5.94 22.14
N ASP A 83 5.96 -6.49 21.69
CA ASP A 83 5.37 -7.69 22.32
C ASP A 83 6.23 -8.93 22.17
N ARG A 84 7.07 -9.01 21.13
CA ARG A 84 8.09 -10.06 20.97
C ARG A 84 9.32 -9.84 21.85
N GLY A 85 9.36 -8.78 22.66
CA GLY A 85 10.44 -8.50 23.60
C GLY A 85 11.62 -7.74 23.00
N HIS A 86 11.43 -7.09 21.85
CA HIS A 86 12.46 -6.26 21.23
C HIS A 86 12.39 -4.80 21.71
N SER A 87 13.54 -4.12 21.63
CA SER A 87 13.66 -2.69 21.87
C SER A 87 13.28 -1.98 20.56
N VAL A 88 12.32 -1.08 20.61
CA VAL A 88 11.73 -0.50 19.39
C VAL A 88 11.63 1.01 19.51
N ASP A 89 12.21 1.69 18.53
CA ASP A 89 12.01 3.11 18.29
C ASP A 89 11.27 3.32 16.97
N ILE A 90 10.29 4.23 16.95
CA ILE A 90 9.71 4.73 15.71
C ILE A 90 10.35 6.08 15.39
N VAL A 91 10.89 6.20 14.18
CA VAL A 91 11.46 7.43 13.62
C VAL A 91 10.54 7.92 12.51
N THR A 92 10.15 9.18 12.56
CA THR A 92 9.31 9.81 11.53
C THR A 92 9.81 11.20 11.18
N ASN A 93 9.55 11.61 9.93
CA ASN A 93 9.73 12.99 9.47
C ASN A 93 8.57 13.92 9.86
N SER A 94 7.53 13.38 10.50
CA SER A 94 6.38 14.15 10.98
C SER A 94 6.64 14.71 12.38
N MET A 95 5.83 15.68 12.80
CA MET A 95 5.88 16.26 14.16
C MET A 95 5.37 15.28 15.23
N VAL A 96 4.66 14.23 14.81
CA VAL A 96 4.05 13.22 15.68
C VAL A 96 4.12 11.86 15.00
N VAL A 97 4.53 10.82 15.74
CA VAL A 97 4.45 9.44 15.26
C VAL A 97 3.00 9.02 15.05
N GLY A 98 2.69 8.43 13.89
CA GLY A 98 1.32 8.05 13.57
C GLY A 98 0.38 9.25 13.42
N GLN A 99 0.85 10.36 12.84
CA GLN A 99 0.08 11.61 12.71
C GLN A 99 -1.34 11.42 12.16
N ASP A 100 -1.55 10.47 11.24
CA ASP A 100 -2.85 10.18 10.64
C ASP A 100 -3.78 9.36 11.54
N LEU A 101 -3.30 8.80 12.66
CA LEU A 101 -4.13 8.13 13.67
C LEU A 101 -5.06 9.11 14.41
N GLY A 102 -4.71 10.39 14.43
CA GLY A 102 -5.60 11.43 14.98
C GLY A 102 -6.91 11.53 14.20
N ILE A 103 -6.90 11.19 12.91
CA ILE A 103 -8.10 11.20 12.05
C ILE A 103 -9.06 10.08 12.44
N THR A 104 -8.54 8.96 12.95
CA THR A 104 -9.34 7.79 13.35
C THR A 104 -9.62 7.73 14.85
N LEU A 105 -9.15 8.72 15.63
CA LEU A 105 -9.27 8.77 17.09
C LEU A 105 -8.55 7.61 17.81
N ASP A 106 -7.53 7.03 17.15
CA ASP A 106 -6.75 5.92 17.71
C ASP A 106 -5.46 6.38 18.39
N MET A 107 -5.06 7.64 18.18
CA MET A 107 -3.75 8.18 18.56
C MET A 107 -3.51 8.11 20.07
N GLU A 108 -4.45 8.57 20.89
CA GLU A 108 -4.30 8.61 22.35
C GLU A 108 -4.22 7.20 22.94
N MET A 109 -5.07 6.30 22.46
CA MET A 109 -5.06 4.90 22.89
C MET A 109 -3.79 4.20 22.46
N TRP A 110 -3.27 4.51 21.27
CA TRP A 110 -1.99 3.99 20.81
C TRP A 110 -0.84 4.49 21.68
N TRP A 111 -0.77 5.79 22.00
CA TRP A 111 0.28 6.33 22.88
C TRP A 111 0.32 5.70 24.26
N ILE A 112 -0.84 5.43 24.87
CA ILE A 112 -0.91 4.72 26.17
C ILE A 112 -0.26 3.33 26.05
N ARG A 113 -0.56 2.59 24.98
CA ARG A 113 0.02 1.26 24.76
C ARG A 113 1.51 1.34 24.45
N ALA A 114 1.90 2.23 23.54
CA ALA A 114 3.29 2.46 23.16
C ALA A 114 4.16 2.84 24.36
N GLY A 115 3.69 3.76 25.21
CA GLY A 115 4.38 4.15 26.44
C GLY A 115 4.53 3.01 27.44
N ARG A 116 3.49 2.17 27.62
CA ARG A 116 3.56 0.98 28.48
C ARG A 116 4.53 -0.07 27.97
N LYS A 117 4.74 -0.13 26.66
CA LYS A 117 5.68 -1.03 25.98
C LYS A 117 7.10 -0.45 25.87
N GLY A 118 7.31 0.81 26.26
CA GLY A 118 8.60 1.49 26.14
C GLY A 118 9.01 1.79 24.71
N ILE A 119 8.07 1.91 23.77
CA ILE A 119 8.36 2.25 22.37
C ILE A 119 8.83 3.72 22.31
N GLY A 120 10.06 3.94 21.87
CA GLY A 120 10.58 5.29 21.68
C GLY A 120 9.98 5.96 20.46
N GLN A 121 9.84 7.28 20.53
CA GLN A 121 9.24 8.09 19.48
C GLN A 121 10.21 9.22 19.14
N LEU A 122 10.71 9.23 17.91
CA LEU A 122 11.61 10.24 17.40
C LEU A 122 10.97 10.93 16.20
N THR A 123 10.70 12.21 16.35
CA THR A 123 9.99 13.03 15.36
C THR A 123 10.96 13.94 14.63
N ASP A 124 10.49 14.53 13.54
CA ASP A 124 11.22 15.53 12.76
C ASP A 124 12.58 15.03 12.21
N LEU A 125 12.73 13.72 12.05
CA LEU A 125 13.94 13.05 11.58
C LEU A 125 13.71 12.45 10.18
N VAL A 126 14.58 12.81 9.24
CA VAL A 126 14.58 12.28 7.88
C VAL A 126 15.74 11.32 7.70
N PRO A 127 15.53 10.06 7.28
CA PRO A 127 16.62 9.15 6.97
C PRO A 127 17.48 9.64 5.80
N MET A 128 18.80 9.65 6.00
CA MET A 128 19.78 10.10 5.02
C MET A 128 20.72 8.99 4.56
N GLY A 129 20.90 7.94 5.37
CA GLY A 129 21.78 6.83 5.05
C GLY A 129 21.65 5.66 6.02
N PHE A 130 21.69 4.42 5.52
CA PHE A 130 21.90 3.22 6.34
C PHE A 130 22.85 2.25 5.64
N ASP A 131 23.96 1.91 6.30
CA ASP A 131 25.00 1.02 5.78
C ASP A 131 24.96 -0.41 6.36
N GLY A 132 23.93 -0.71 7.17
CA GLY A 132 23.78 -1.98 7.88
C GLY A 132 24.25 -1.94 9.33
N ALA A 133 24.95 -0.88 9.75
CA ALA A 133 25.38 -0.70 11.14
C ALA A 133 25.04 0.71 11.68
N GLN A 134 25.06 1.72 10.82
CA GLN A 134 24.83 3.11 11.18
C GLN A 134 23.69 3.70 10.35
N LEU A 135 22.67 4.18 11.03
CA LEU A 135 21.55 4.93 10.48
C LEU A 135 21.79 6.43 10.74
N THR A 136 21.99 7.18 9.68
CA THR A 136 22.13 8.63 9.69
C THR A 136 20.78 9.27 9.42
N LEU A 137 20.37 10.16 10.31
CA LEU A 137 19.11 10.89 10.29
C LEU A 137 19.40 12.39 10.31
N LEU A 138 18.63 13.17 9.55
CA LEU A 138 18.67 14.62 9.58
C LEU A 138 17.49 15.14 10.41
N HIS A 139 17.77 15.89 11.47
CA HIS A 139 16.75 16.66 12.17
C HIS A 139 16.39 17.90 11.34
N HIS A 140 15.40 17.75 10.45
CA HIS A 140 15.09 18.72 9.41
C HIS A 140 14.74 20.14 9.91
N PRO A 141 14.19 20.35 11.14
CA PRO A 141 13.97 21.70 11.65
C PRO A 141 15.27 22.44 11.98
N THR A 142 16.33 21.72 12.35
CA THR A 142 17.61 22.30 12.81
C THR A 142 18.76 22.11 11.84
N GLY A 143 18.64 21.18 10.88
CA GLY A 143 19.73 20.77 9.99
C GLY A 143 20.84 19.97 10.67
N THR A 144 20.62 19.48 11.90
CA THR A 144 21.63 18.71 12.65
C THR A 144 21.49 17.21 12.34
N ASP A 145 22.63 16.54 12.17
CA ASP A 145 22.67 15.10 11.99
C ASP A 145 22.52 14.36 13.34
N VAL A 146 21.73 13.29 13.33
CA VAL A 146 21.52 12.36 14.42
C VAL A 146 21.91 10.97 13.92
N VAL A 147 22.72 10.25 14.69
CA VAL A 147 23.20 8.92 14.31
C VAL A 147 22.65 7.89 15.28
N ARG A 148 22.15 6.77 14.74
CA ARG A 148 21.70 5.59 15.49
C ARG A 148 22.41 4.34 14.96
N SER A 149 22.47 3.30 15.76
CA SER A 149 23.04 1.99 15.38
C SER A 149 22.07 0.86 15.72
N PRO A 150 20.92 0.77 15.02
CA PRO A 150 19.99 -0.33 15.25
C PRO A 150 20.51 -1.64 14.68
N ASP A 151 20.12 -2.76 15.28
CA ASP A 151 20.34 -4.09 14.72
C ASP A 151 19.52 -4.29 13.44
N TRP A 152 18.32 -3.70 13.37
CA TRP A 152 17.40 -3.79 12.23
C TRP A 152 16.68 -2.48 11.93
N VAL A 153 16.43 -2.25 10.64
CA VAL A 153 15.55 -1.18 10.18
C VAL A 153 14.29 -1.78 9.54
N VAL A 154 13.12 -1.37 10.02
CA VAL A 154 11.81 -1.79 9.46
C VAL A 154 11.17 -0.61 8.77
N LEU A 155 10.69 -0.81 7.55
CA LEU A 155 10.22 0.26 6.67
C LEU A 155 8.69 0.30 6.61
N ALA A 156 8.12 1.41 7.05
CA ALA A 156 6.76 1.83 6.71
C ALA A 156 6.85 3.04 5.77
N VAL A 157 7.23 2.79 4.52
CA VAL A 157 7.46 3.80 3.49
C VAL A 157 6.44 3.68 2.36
N PRO A 158 6.16 4.76 1.60
CA PRO A 158 5.23 4.70 0.48
C PRO A 158 5.60 3.58 -0.51
N PRO A 159 4.67 2.64 -0.80
CA PRO A 159 4.95 1.52 -1.69
C PRO A 159 4.88 1.94 -3.17
N ARG A 160 5.41 1.10 -4.05
CA ARG A 160 5.33 1.29 -5.51
C ARG A 160 4.12 0.56 -6.07
N ALA A 161 3.41 1.17 -7.03
CA ALA A 161 2.34 0.48 -7.75
C ALA A 161 2.87 -0.78 -8.46
N ALA A 162 2.14 -1.89 -8.36
CA ALA A 162 2.45 -3.15 -9.05
C ALA A 162 1.79 -3.17 -10.44
N ASP A 163 2.18 -2.26 -11.33
CA ASP A 163 1.48 -1.98 -12.58
C ASP A 163 2.12 -2.60 -13.85
N SER A 164 3.09 -3.51 -13.69
CA SER A 164 3.79 -4.14 -14.82
C SER A 164 2.84 -4.86 -15.79
N LEU A 165 1.94 -5.70 -15.27
CA LEU A 165 0.94 -6.42 -16.08
C LEU A 165 0.07 -5.46 -16.90
N TYR A 166 -0.32 -4.31 -16.31
CA TYR A 166 -1.09 -3.31 -17.05
C TYR A 166 -0.29 -2.74 -18.23
N HIS A 167 0.97 -2.38 -18.02
CA HIS A 167 1.80 -1.83 -19.09
C HIS A 167 2.08 -2.86 -20.19
N GLU A 168 2.28 -4.13 -19.81
CA GLU A 168 2.42 -5.24 -20.76
C GLU A 168 1.18 -5.40 -21.64
N LEU A 169 -0.02 -5.42 -21.04
CA LEU A 169 -1.29 -5.54 -21.78
C LEU A 169 -1.54 -4.36 -22.72
N VAL A 170 -1.29 -3.14 -22.27
CA VAL A 170 -1.46 -1.95 -23.13
C VAL A 170 -0.45 -1.96 -24.29
N ALA A 171 0.78 -2.43 -24.05
CA ALA A 171 1.79 -2.55 -25.09
C ALA A 171 1.41 -3.56 -26.20
N THR A 172 0.62 -4.58 -25.88
CA THR A 172 0.08 -5.55 -26.86
C THR A 172 -1.25 -5.10 -27.49
N GLY A 173 -1.74 -3.91 -27.14
CA GLY A 173 -2.99 -3.35 -27.67
C GLY A 173 -4.25 -3.84 -26.95
N ARG A 174 -4.14 -4.54 -25.82
CA ARG A 174 -5.28 -4.93 -24.99
C ARG A 174 -5.82 -3.75 -24.19
N LEU A 175 -7.15 -3.66 -24.12
CA LEU A 175 -7.82 -2.70 -23.25
C LEU A 175 -7.79 -3.21 -21.80
N ALA A 176 -7.00 -2.56 -20.96
CA ALA A 176 -6.93 -2.84 -19.53
C ALA A 176 -7.19 -1.57 -18.71
N ARG A 177 -7.75 -1.71 -17.51
CA ARG A 177 -7.94 -0.61 -16.54
C ARG A 177 -7.30 -0.99 -15.22
N ARG A 178 -6.63 -0.02 -14.58
CA ARG A 178 -6.06 -0.20 -13.23
C ARG A 178 -7.03 0.30 -12.17
N ILE A 179 -7.10 -0.38 -11.04
CA ILE A 179 -7.86 0.07 -9.85
C ILE A 179 -7.04 -0.10 -8.57
N GLY A 180 -7.45 0.60 -7.51
CA GLY A 180 -6.84 0.48 -6.18
C GLY A 180 -5.36 0.86 -6.18
N ASP A 181 -4.55 0.14 -5.41
CA ASP A 181 -3.14 0.48 -5.25
C ASP A 181 -2.30 0.23 -6.52
N CYS A 182 -2.81 -0.57 -7.47
CA CYS A 182 -2.20 -0.71 -8.80
C CYS A 182 -2.31 0.59 -9.60
N LEU A 183 -3.38 1.37 -9.39
CA LEU A 183 -3.55 2.69 -10.00
C LEU A 183 -2.75 3.76 -9.24
N ALA A 184 -2.94 3.84 -7.93
CA ALA A 184 -2.25 4.78 -7.07
C ALA A 184 -2.35 4.29 -5.61
N PRO A 185 -1.25 3.82 -4.98
CA PRO A 185 -1.24 3.32 -3.62
C PRO A 185 -1.80 4.32 -2.63
N ARG A 186 -2.87 3.92 -1.93
CA ARG A 186 -3.65 4.78 -1.02
C ARG A 186 -4.16 3.93 0.14
N ARG A 187 -5.12 4.47 0.89
CA ARG A 187 -5.81 3.73 1.96
C ARG A 187 -6.78 2.70 1.36
N ALA A 188 -7.01 1.59 2.07
CA ALA A 188 -7.87 0.49 1.63
C ALA A 188 -9.28 0.92 1.17
N HIS A 189 -9.86 1.96 1.79
CA HIS A 189 -11.17 2.48 1.38
C HIS A 189 -11.18 2.97 -0.09
N SER A 190 -10.06 3.51 -0.59
CA SER A 190 -9.94 3.96 -1.98
C SER A 190 -9.98 2.77 -2.94
N ALA A 191 -9.38 1.63 -2.59
CA ALA A 191 -9.44 0.42 -3.41
C ALA A 191 -10.86 -0.15 -3.50
N VAL A 192 -11.63 -0.08 -2.41
CA VAL A 192 -13.05 -0.49 -2.40
C VAL A 192 -13.88 0.43 -3.31
N ILE A 193 -13.70 1.74 -3.21
CA ILE A 193 -14.41 2.72 -4.05
C ILE A 193 -14.06 2.53 -5.53
N ASP A 194 -12.77 2.31 -5.85
CA ASP A 194 -12.33 2.07 -7.23
C ASP A 194 -12.95 0.77 -7.78
N GLY A 195 -13.04 -0.28 -6.96
CA GLY A 195 -13.69 -1.55 -7.28
C GLY A 195 -15.21 -1.41 -7.52
N GLU A 196 -15.91 -0.67 -6.67
CA GLU A 196 -17.34 -0.38 -6.84
C GLU A 196 -17.59 0.39 -8.14
N ARG A 197 -16.84 1.47 -8.37
CA ARG A 197 -16.97 2.32 -9.57
C ARG A 197 -16.80 1.52 -10.85
N ILE A 198 -15.77 0.66 -10.92
CA ILE A 198 -15.55 -0.14 -12.12
C ILE A 198 -16.65 -1.19 -12.30
N GLY A 199 -17.08 -1.86 -11.22
CA GLY A 199 -18.15 -2.84 -11.25
C GLY A 199 -19.45 -2.28 -11.82
N VAL A 200 -19.84 -1.07 -11.37
CA VAL A 200 -21.02 -0.37 -11.89
C VAL A 200 -20.84 0.01 -13.38
N SER A 201 -19.67 0.55 -13.75
CA SER A 201 -19.43 0.97 -15.14
C SER A 201 -19.53 -0.17 -16.15
N LEU A 202 -19.05 -1.37 -15.79
CA LEU A 202 -19.09 -2.54 -16.66
C LEU A 202 -20.49 -3.15 -16.76
N GLY A 203 -21.26 -3.12 -15.67
CA GLY A 203 -22.67 -3.52 -15.66
C GLY A 203 -23.55 -2.66 -16.58
N ILE A 204 -23.23 -1.37 -16.74
CA ILE A 204 -23.95 -0.46 -17.66
C ILE A 204 -23.63 -0.77 -19.12
N ASN A 205 -22.40 -1.17 -19.44
CA ASN A 205 -22.03 -1.53 -20.82
C ASN A 205 -22.53 -2.92 -21.21
N ALA A 206 -22.55 -3.89 -20.29
CA ALA A 206 -23.13 -5.21 -20.53
C ALA A 206 -24.64 -5.16 -20.80
N SER A 207 -25.38 -4.28 -20.10
CA SER A 207 -26.82 -4.08 -20.34
C SER A 207 -27.13 -3.37 -21.65
N ARG A 208 -26.21 -2.56 -22.19
CA ARG A 208 -26.32 -1.96 -23.53
C ARG A 208 -25.97 -2.92 -24.67
N ALA A 209 -25.04 -3.86 -24.45
CA ALA A 209 -24.69 -4.89 -25.44
C ALA A 209 -25.75 -6.01 -25.55
N GLY A 210 -26.63 -6.17 -24.56
CA GLY A 210 -27.72 -7.15 -24.55
C GLY A 210 -29.09 -6.65 -25.03
N GLY A 211 -29.21 -5.38 -25.45
CA GLY A 211 -30.51 -4.77 -25.81
C GLY A 211 -30.72 -4.65 -27.31
N CYS A 212 -31.20 -5.71 -27.96
CA CYS A 212 -31.89 -5.60 -29.24
C CYS A 212 -33.40 -5.79 -29.00
N TRP A 213 -34.20 -4.95 -29.68
CA TRP A 213 -35.68 -4.82 -29.70
C TRP A 213 -36.24 -4.04 -28.48
N ASP A 214 -36.99 -2.94 -28.62
CA ASP A 214 -38.03 -2.65 -29.61
C ASP A 214 -37.94 -1.26 -30.26
N THR A 215 -38.24 -1.25 -31.55
CA THR A 215 -38.73 -0.09 -32.31
C THR A 215 -39.90 0.57 -31.61
N VAL A 216 -39.77 1.84 -31.24
CA VAL A 216 -40.94 2.72 -31.07
C VAL A 216 -41.17 3.45 -32.37
N ASP A 217 -42.25 3.04 -33.02
CA ASP A 217 -42.87 3.56 -34.22
C ASP A 217 -43.14 5.08 -34.11
N ASN A 218 -42.84 5.78 -35.19
CA ASN A 218 -43.03 7.21 -35.35
C ASN A 218 -44.42 7.45 -35.95
N ARG A 219 -45.45 7.64 -35.12
CA ARG A 219 -46.72 8.25 -35.55
C ARG A 219 -47.39 9.11 -34.48
N ALA A 220 -47.53 10.38 -34.86
CA ALA A 220 -48.65 11.29 -34.60
C ALA A 220 -48.95 11.72 -33.15
N GLY A 221 -48.87 13.03 -32.91
CA GLY A 221 -49.48 13.67 -31.75
C GLY A 221 -49.05 15.11 -31.52
N SER A 222 -49.55 16.03 -32.35
CA SER A 222 -49.68 17.45 -31.99
C SER A 222 -50.35 17.58 -30.63
N LEU A 223 -49.80 18.41 -29.71
CA LEU A 223 -50.55 19.40 -28.94
C LEU A 223 -49.63 20.22 -28.01
N ILE A 224 -49.82 21.55 -28.15
CA ILE A 224 -49.32 22.71 -27.39
C ILE A 224 -47.88 23.15 -27.63
#